data_AF-A0A920W806-F1
#
_entry.id   AF-A0A920W806-F1
#
_cell.length_a   1.000
_cell.length_b   1.000
_cell.length_c   1.000
_cell.angle_alpha   90.00
_cell.angle_beta   90.00
_cell.angle_gamma   90.00
#
_symmetry.space_group_name_H-M   'P 1'
#
loop_
_entity.id
_entity.type
_entity.pdbx_description
1 polymer ?
#
loop_
_entity_poly.entity_id
_entity_poly.type
_entity_poly.pdbx_seq_one_letter_code
_entity_poly.pdbx_strand_id
1 'polypeptide(L)'
;MFGGIPYAEAPIGERRWQPPAAVKPWQGTRAATEFGPACWQQPTPDSSVYTRGNLDRNEDCLYLNVWTAAEAEAETGPRDGVVSWRGHTGGLGEVRRFLTAHHLRRRGSVCQF
;
A
#
# COMPACT_ATOMS: atom_id res chain seq x y z
N MET A 1 4.95 -11.14 -1.58
CA MET A 1 4.27 -9.85 -1.31
C MET A 1 5.01 -9.21 -0.16
N PHE A 2 5.24 -7.90 -0.24
CA PHE A 2 5.75 -7.08 0.85
C PHE A 2 4.72 -5.99 1.16
N GLY A 3 4.08 -6.04 2.32
CA GLY A 3 3.05 -5.10 2.75
C GLY A 3 3.54 -4.09 3.78
N GLY A 4 2.85 -2.95 3.88
CA GLY A 4 3.06 -2.00 4.97
C GLY A 4 4.44 -1.34 4.97
N ILE A 5 5.03 -1.14 3.79
CA ILE A 5 6.33 -0.48 3.65
C ILE A 5 6.12 1.03 3.70
N PRO A 6 6.72 1.78 4.64
CA PRO A 6 6.57 3.22 4.69
C PRO A 6 7.28 3.84 3.49
N TYR A 7 6.64 4.81 2.85
CA TYR A 7 7.27 5.60 1.79
C TYR A 7 7.49 7.06 2.17
N ALA A 8 6.87 7.52 3.26
CA ALA A 8 7.10 8.83 3.86
C ALA A 8 6.95 8.76 5.39
N GLU A 9 7.49 9.74 6.10
CA GLU A 9 7.19 9.89 7.53
C GLU A 9 5.70 10.20 7.75
N ALA A 10 5.15 9.66 8.84
CA ALA A 10 3.77 9.88 9.27
C ALA A 10 3.40 11.38 9.29
N PRO A 11 2.32 11.81 8.63
CA PRO A 11 1.88 13.20 8.56
C PRO A 11 1.06 13.59 9.79
N ILE A 12 1.54 13.24 10.98
CA ILE A 12 0.88 13.47 12.27
C ILE A 12 1.47 14.67 13.01
N GLY A 13 0.70 15.25 13.93
CA GLY A 13 1.15 16.39 14.76
C GLY A 13 1.51 17.61 13.90
N GLU A 14 2.70 18.16 14.12
CA GLU A 14 3.20 19.34 13.39
C GLU A 14 3.36 19.11 11.88
N ARG A 15 3.52 17.86 11.46
CA ARG A 15 3.66 17.48 10.05
C ARG A 15 2.32 17.33 9.33
N ARG A 16 1.20 17.46 10.04
CA ARG A 16 -0.13 17.49 9.43
C ARG A 16 -0.20 18.68 8.46
N TRP A 17 -0.66 18.43 7.24
CA TRP A 17 -0.75 19.41 6.14
C TRP A 17 0.58 19.88 5.54
N GLN A 18 1.70 19.29 5.97
CA GLN A 18 2.99 19.53 5.32
C GLN A 18 3.21 18.52 4.18
N PRO A 19 4.10 18.84 3.21
CA PRO A 19 4.55 17.86 2.24
C PRO A 19 5.12 16.59 2.91
N PRO A 20 4.94 15.41 2.29
CA PRO A 20 5.55 14.18 2.77
C PRO A 20 7.07 14.32 2.88
N ALA A 21 7.62 13.97 4.04
CA ALA A 21 9.05 13.96 4.30
C ALA A 21 9.58 12.54 4.11
N ALA A 22 10.88 12.44 3.83
CA ALA A 22 11.56 11.16 3.69
C ALA A 22 11.41 10.32 4.96
N VAL A 23 11.23 9.01 4.79
CA VAL A 23 11.15 8.06 5.91
C VAL A 23 12.47 8.07 6.69
N LYS A 24 12.38 8.03 8.02
CA LYS A 24 13.57 7.78 8.86
C LYS A 24 14.15 6.40 8.54
N PRO A 25 15.44 6.30 8.20
CA PRO A 25 16.08 5.01 8.00
C PRO A 25 15.91 4.14 9.26
N TRP A 26 15.62 2.86 9.06
CA TRP A 26 15.63 1.86 10.14
C TRP A 26 16.84 0.96 9.99
N GLN A 27 17.26 0.36 11.11
CA GLN A 27 18.34 -0.62 11.12
C GLN A 27 17.78 -2.04 11.04
N GLY A 28 18.46 -2.93 10.31
CA GLY A 28 18.05 -4.31 10.14
C GLY A 28 16.85 -4.50 9.20
N THR A 29 16.19 -5.65 9.33
CA THR A 29 15.07 -6.06 8.48
C THR A 29 13.74 -5.67 9.12
N ARG A 30 12.89 -4.98 8.36
CA ARG A 30 11.51 -4.67 8.77
C ARG A 30 10.56 -5.77 8.29
N ALA A 31 9.68 -6.25 9.17
CA ALA A 31 8.59 -7.13 8.77
C ALA A 31 7.63 -6.41 7.82
N ALA A 32 7.40 -7.00 6.66
CA ALA A 32 6.51 -6.47 5.61
C ALA A 32 5.46 -7.53 5.25
N THR A 33 4.84 -8.13 6.27
CA THR A 33 3.88 -9.24 6.14
C THR A 33 2.43 -8.77 6.23
N GLU A 34 2.20 -7.53 6.67
CA GLU A 34 0.88 -6.99 6.97
C GLU A 34 0.66 -5.65 6.25
N PHE A 35 -0.61 -5.30 6.06
CA PHE A 35 -1.01 -4.03 5.47
C PHE A 35 -0.90 -2.90 6.49
N GLY A 36 -0.53 -1.70 6.04
CA GLY A 36 -0.67 -0.50 6.85
C GLY A 36 -2.14 -0.06 6.97
N PRO A 37 -2.46 0.82 7.94
CA PRO A 37 -3.81 1.33 8.10
C PRO A 37 -4.21 2.19 6.89
N ALA A 38 -5.51 2.27 6.62
CA ALA A 38 -6.05 3.18 5.62
C ALA A 38 -5.93 4.63 6.11
N CYS A 39 -5.76 5.58 5.18
CA CYS A 39 -5.84 6.98 5.54
C CYS A 39 -7.23 7.35 6.07
N TRP A 40 -7.28 8.42 6.86
CA TRP A 40 -8.54 8.92 7.39
C TRP A 40 -9.50 9.30 6.26
N GLN A 41 -10.61 8.55 6.18
CA GLN A 41 -11.69 8.77 5.21
C GLN A 41 -13.03 8.47 5.88
N GLN A 42 -14.09 9.15 5.45
CA GLN A 42 -15.42 8.90 5.99
C GLN A 42 -15.87 7.47 5.68
N PRO A 43 -16.53 6.76 6.63
CA PRO A 43 -17.10 5.46 6.34
C PRO A 43 -18.13 5.58 5.21
N THR A 44 -18.07 4.64 4.27
CA THR A 44 -19.15 4.46 3.30
C THR A 44 -20.25 3.61 3.93
N PRO A 45 -21.54 3.92 3.72
CA PRO A 45 -22.64 3.09 4.22
C PRO A 45 -22.55 1.65 3.71
N ASP A 46 -22.96 0.68 4.52
CA ASP A 46 -22.94 -0.74 4.15
C ASP A 46 -23.82 -1.07 2.93
N SER A 47 -24.84 -0.25 2.68
CA SER A 47 -25.71 -0.35 1.50
C SER A 47 -25.08 0.19 0.20
N SER A 48 -23.92 0.83 0.28
CA SER A 48 -23.23 1.38 -0.90
C SER A 48 -22.49 0.28 -1.66
N VAL A 49 -22.56 0.32 -3.00
CA VAL A 49 -21.68 -0.49 -3.87
C VAL A 49 -20.20 -0.14 -3.69
N TYR A 50 -19.90 1.02 -3.12
CA TYR A 50 -18.56 1.46 -2.75
C TYR A 50 -18.25 1.20 -1.26
N THR A 51 -19.00 0.32 -0.59
CA THR A 51 -18.69 -0.05 0.79
C THR A 51 -17.30 -0.67 0.88
N ARG A 52 -16.51 -0.14 1.81
CA ARG A 52 -15.12 -0.59 2.05
C ARG A 52 -15.01 -1.43 3.33
N GLY A 53 -16.13 -1.66 4.01
CA GLY A 53 -16.17 -2.28 5.32
C GLY A 53 -15.52 -1.41 6.40
N ASN A 54 -15.34 -2.01 7.57
CA ASN A 54 -14.65 -1.36 8.68
C ASN A 54 -13.13 -1.46 8.46
N LEU A 55 -12.55 -0.42 7.86
CA LEU A 55 -11.11 -0.29 7.71
C LEU A 55 -10.49 0.22 9.02
N ASP A 56 -9.34 -0.34 9.39
CA ASP A 56 -8.47 0.32 10.36
C ASP A 56 -7.94 1.62 9.74
N ARG A 57 -8.18 2.76 10.41
CA ARG A 57 -7.92 4.10 9.87
C ARG A 57 -7.01 4.86 10.79
N ASN A 58 -5.98 5.43 10.22
CA ASN A 58 -5.00 6.23 10.94
C ASN A 58 -4.50 7.39 10.07
N GLU A 59 -4.00 8.46 10.69
CA GLU A 59 -3.26 9.51 9.97
C GLU A 59 -1.83 9.05 9.64
N ASP A 60 -1.26 8.12 10.40
CA ASP A 60 -0.07 7.36 9.98
C ASP A 60 -0.47 6.30 8.96
N CYS A 61 -0.68 6.70 7.70
CA CYS A 61 -1.17 5.83 6.63
C CYS A 61 -0.28 5.82 5.37
N LEU A 62 0.90 6.44 5.39
CA LEU A 62 1.78 6.60 4.22
C LEU A 62 2.61 5.33 3.96
N TYR A 63 1.90 4.26 3.64
CA TYR A 63 2.43 2.93 3.39
C TYR A 63 2.15 2.48 1.95
N LEU A 64 3.03 1.64 1.41
CA LEU A 64 2.85 0.97 0.14
C LEU A 64 2.92 -0.55 0.30
N ASN A 65 2.33 -1.23 -0.67
CA ASN A 65 2.36 -2.68 -0.78
C ASN A 65 2.94 -3.06 -2.15
N VAL A 66 3.86 -4.02 -2.16
CA VAL A 66 4.54 -4.55 -3.35
C VAL A 66 4.16 -6.01 -3.55
N TRP A 67 3.62 -6.33 -4.72
CA TRP A 67 3.42 -7.70 -5.16
C TRP A 67 4.37 -8.02 -6.30
N THR A 68 5.02 -9.18 -6.20
CA THR A 68 5.91 -9.72 -7.24
C THR A 68 5.56 -11.19 -7.45
N ALA A 69 5.88 -11.71 -8.64
CA ALA A 69 5.82 -13.15 -8.91
C ALA A 69 6.77 -13.88 -7.94
N ALA A 70 6.42 -15.12 -7.57
CA ALA A 70 7.09 -15.83 -6.49
C ALA A 70 8.58 -16.14 -6.76
N GLU A 71 9.03 -16.01 -8.01
CA GLU A 71 10.37 -16.35 -8.47
C GLU A 71 10.76 -15.36 -9.58
N ALA A 72 11.08 -14.12 -9.21
CA ALA A 72 12.00 -13.35 -10.05
C ALA A 72 13.39 -13.83 -9.65
N GLU A 73 13.87 -14.89 -10.30
CA GLU A 73 15.27 -15.28 -10.21
C GLU A 73 16.11 -14.02 -10.43
N ALA A 74 16.95 -13.71 -9.45
CA ALA A 74 17.81 -12.55 -9.49
C ALA A 74 18.97 -12.81 -10.45
N GLU A 75 18.68 -13.03 -11.73
CA GLU A 75 19.69 -13.33 -12.73
C GLU A 75 19.38 -12.60 -14.03
N THR A 76 20.04 -11.45 -14.23
CA THR A 76 20.46 -10.90 -15.53
C THR A 76 19.46 -10.85 -16.70
N GLY A 77 18.16 -11.01 -16.44
CA GLY A 77 17.07 -10.91 -17.42
C GLY A 77 16.44 -9.51 -17.47
N PRO A 78 15.61 -9.22 -18.48
CA PRO A 78 14.87 -7.97 -18.55
C PRO A 78 14.04 -7.78 -17.28
N ARG A 79 14.19 -6.62 -16.63
CA ARG A 79 13.39 -6.29 -15.45
C ARG A 79 11.91 -6.26 -15.83
N ASP A 80 11.09 -6.98 -15.08
CA ASP A 80 9.63 -6.92 -15.22
C ASP A 80 9.13 -5.47 -15.09
N GLY A 81 8.12 -5.12 -15.90
CA GLY A 81 7.48 -3.81 -15.81
C GLY A 81 6.84 -3.57 -14.44
N VAL A 82 6.97 -2.35 -13.91
CA VAL A 82 6.32 -1.91 -12.66
C VAL A 82 5.03 -1.18 -12.99
N VAL A 83 3.93 -1.63 -12.39
CA VAL A 83 2.62 -0.98 -12.49
C VAL A 83 2.29 -0.32 -11.15
N SER A 84 2.01 0.99 -11.20
CA SER A 84 1.65 1.80 -10.03
C SER A 84 0.15 2.10 -10.05
N TRP A 85 -0.57 1.72 -9.00
CA TRP A 85 -2.01 1.98 -8.86
C TRP A 85 -2.25 3.04 -7.80
N ARG A 86 -2.93 4.14 -8.18
CA ARG A 86 -3.31 5.23 -7.26
C ARG A 86 -4.81 5.53 -7.34
N GLY A 87 -5.51 5.44 -6.21
CA GLY A 87 -6.87 5.96 -6.06
C GLY A 87 -6.84 7.38 -5.49
N HIS A 88 -7.46 8.36 -6.17
CA HIS A 88 -7.37 9.78 -5.80
C HIS A 88 -8.37 10.24 -4.72
N THR A 89 -9.53 9.58 -4.60
CA THR A 89 -10.64 10.01 -3.72
C THR A 89 -10.99 8.98 -2.65
N GLY A 90 -10.30 7.84 -2.65
CA GLY A 90 -10.60 6.71 -1.80
C GLY A 90 -9.46 5.69 -1.86
N GLY A 91 -8.64 5.61 -0.82
CA GLY A 91 -7.59 4.61 -0.66
C GLY A 91 -8.08 3.42 0.17
N LEU A 92 -7.72 2.21 -0.23
CA LEU A 92 -7.90 1.01 0.59
C LEU A 92 -6.49 0.64 1.08
N GLY A 93 -6.15 0.99 2.32
CA GLY A 93 -4.91 0.48 2.94
C GLY A 93 -4.90 -1.05 2.97
N GLU A 94 -6.10 -1.64 3.04
CA GLU A 94 -6.35 -3.08 2.93
C GLU A 94 -7.16 -3.41 1.67
N VAL A 95 -6.54 -4.14 0.76
CA VAL A 95 -7.09 -4.47 -0.58
C VAL A 95 -7.70 -5.85 -0.66
N ARG A 96 -7.98 -6.49 0.49
CA ARG A 96 -8.40 -7.89 0.56
C ARG A 96 -9.61 -8.23 -0.32
N ARG A 97 -10.47 -7.26 -0.64
CA ARG A 97 -11.68 -7.47 -1.46
C ARG A 97 -11.56 -7.15 -2.95
N PHE A 98 -10.70 -6.23 -3.38
CA PHE A 98 -10.66 -5.78 -4.79
C PHE A 98 -9.45 -6.31 -5.57
N LEU A 99 -8.32 -6.53 -4.88
CA LEU A 99 -7.12 -7.10 -5.47
C LEU A 99 -6.79 -8.39 -4.72
N THR A 100 -7.67 -9.40 -4.84
CA THR A 100 -7.15 -10.76 -4.72
C THR A 100 -6.07 -10.86 -5.79
N ALA A 101 -4.81 -10.94 -5.35
CA ALA A 101 -3.59 -11.04 -6.18
C ALA A 101 -3.58 -12.25 -7.15
N HIS A 102 -4.71 -12.94 -7.29
CA HIS A 102 -4.95 -14.06 -8.18
C HIS A 102 -4.90 -13.68 -9.67
N HIS A 103 -5.24 -12.43 -10.03
CA HIS A 103 -5.23 -12.00 -11.45
C HIS A 103 -3.94 -11.30 -11.90
N LEU A 104 -3.17 -10.69 -11.00
CA LEU A 104 -1.95 -9.93 -11.35
C LEU A 104 -0.65 -10.72 -11.23
N ARG A 105 -0.71 -11.96 -10.73
CA ARG A 105 0.48 -12.81 -10.48
C ARG A 105 1.25 -13.20 -11.74
N ARG A 106 0.75 -12.90 -12.95
CA ARG A 106 1.33 -13.39 -14.21
C ARG A 106 2.24 -12.40 -14.93
N ARG A 107 2.19 -11.08 -14.67
CA ARG A 107 3.03 -10.08 -15.36
C ARG A 107 3.21 -8.81 -14.53
N GLY A 108 4.40 -8.61 -13.95
CA GLY A 108 4.82 -7.31 -13.39
C GLY A 108 4.77 -7.17 -11.87
N SER A 109 5.55 -6.22 -11.36
CA SER A 109 5.48 -5.79 -9.96
C SER A 109 4.39 -4.74 -9.80
N VAL A 110 3.50 -4.90 -8.81
CA VAL A 110 2.42 -3.95 -8.53
C VAL A 110 2.73 -3.17 -7.27
N CYS A 111 2.66 -1.84 -7.35
CA CYS A 111 2.73 -0.94 -6.21
C CYS A 111 1.36 -0.30 -5.97
N GLN A 112 0.86 -0.38 -4.74
CA GLN A 112 -0.38 0.29 -4.34
C GLN A 112 -0.15 1.25 -3.18
N PHE A 113 -0.80 2.42 -3.29
CA PHE A 113 -0.92 3.48 -2.28
C PHE A 113 -2.28 3.46 -1.59
#